data_AF-A0A9E3WJX9-F1
#
_entry.id   AF-A0A9E3WJX9-F1
#
_cell.length_a   1.000
_cell.length_b   1.000
_cell.length_c   1.000
_cell.angle_alpha   90.00
_cell.angle_beta   90.00
_cell.angle_gamma   90.00
#
_symmetry.space_group_name_H-M   'P 1'
#
loop_
_entity.id
_entity.type
_entity.pdbx_description
1 polymer ?
#
loop_
_entity_poly.entity_id
_entity_poly.type
_entity_poly.pdbx_seq_one_letter_code
_entity_poly.pdbx_strand_id
1 'polypeptide(L)'
;MKNVLKTITLLALAVVIAAPMSAQEKKKKKGEKGAGNPLAAIVKKVKDSGADEVTVEKVEALAKEYGPKLAEARKGLGDAQKAMAEARKAAAADGKKGKDLQAAVEAAVNLTDEQKAALASSQELQKKFTAAVAKLLTPEQAKAAGVAAGKGAGKKKKKTDE
;
A
#
# COMPACT_ATOMS: atom_id res chain seq x y z
N MET A 1 -30.64 36.11 -12.43
CA MET A 1 -29.32 35.46 -12.33
C MET A 1 -28.40 36.20 -11.35
N LYS A 2 -28.70 36.19 -10.04
CA LYS A 2 -27.83 36.79 -8.99
C LYS A 2 -27.76 35.99 -7.68
N ASN A 3 -28.41 34.81 -7.64
CA ASN A 3 -28.58 34.05 -6.39
C ASN A 3 -27.99 32.63 -6.44
N VAL A 4 -27.31 32.24 -7.53
CA VAL A 4 -26.68 30.91 -7.66
C VAL A 4 -25.19 30.93 -7.30
N LEU A 5 -24.57 32.12 -7.23
CA LEU A 5 -23.17 32.29 -6.82
C LEU A 5 -22.97 32.41 -5.29
N LYS A 6 -24.04 32.55 -4.49
CA LYS A 6 -23.93 32.69 -3.02
C LYS A 6 -24.07 31.37 -2.25
N THR A 7 -24.42 30.28 -2.92
CA THR A 7 -24.59 28.96 -2.31
C THR A 7 -23.33 28.09 -2.35
N ILE A 8 -22.27 28.50 -3.05
CA ILE A 8 -20.99 27.75 -3.12
C ILE A 8 -19.96 28.25 -2.09
N THR A 9 -20.12 29.46 -1.56
CA THR A 9 -19.19 30.05 -0.56
C THR A 9 -19.62 29.79 0.89
N LEU A 10 -20.76 29.13 1.11
CA LEU A 10 -21.29 28.84 2.45
C LEU A 10 -21.01 27.41 2.94
N LEU A 11 -19.98 26.75 2.36
CA LEU A 11 -19.42 25.48 2.82
C LEU A 11 -18.06 25.69 3.50
N ALA A 12 -17.87 26.84 4.15
CA ALA A 12 -16.63 27.25 4.78
C ALA A 12 -16.86 27.86 6.18
N LEU A 13 -17.77 27.30 6.99
CA LEU A 13 -17.80 27.60 8.42
C LEU A 13 -18.73 26.66 9.19
N ALA A 14 -18.17 25.67 9.92
CA ALA A 14 -18.67 25.16 11.22
C ALA A 14 -17.98 23.84 11.62
N VAL A 15 -17.87 23.64 12.95
CA VAL A 15 -17.30 22.52 13.73
C VAL A 15 -15.87 22.82 14.24
N VAL A 16 -15.68 23.53 15.36
CA VAL A 16 -15.91 23.20 16.80
C VAL A 16 -14.64 22.70 17.51
N ILE A 17 -14.05 23.61 18.31
CA ILE A 17 -13.55 23.52 19.71
C ILE A 17 -13.21 22.11 20.28
N ALA A 18 -11.95 21.91 20.75
CA ALA A 18 -11.59 21.57 22.15
C ALA A 18 -10.20 20.88 22.35
N ALA A 19 -9.35 21.53 23.17
CA ALA A 19 -8.29 21.02 24.08
C ALA A 19 -6.96 20.39 23.56
N PRO A 20 -5.81 20.68 24.23
CA PRO A 20 -4.51 20.06 23.97
C PRO A 20 -4.40 18.68 24.62
N MET A 21 -4.13 17.66 23.80
CA MET A 21 -3.89 16.30 24.26
C MET A 21 -2.43 16.19 24.78
N SER A 22 -2.25 16.20 26.10
CA SER A 22 -1.02 15.71 26.73
C SER A 22 -1.01 14.18 26.71
N ALA A 23 -0.08 13.58 25.96
CA ALA A 23 0.40 12.21 26.19
C ALA A 23 1.80 12.06 25.58
N GLN A 24 2.77 12.54 26.34
CA GLN A 24 4.19 12.32 26.15
C GLN A 24 4.53 10.89 26.62
N GLU A 25 4.40 9.89 25.74
CA GLU A 25 4.97 8.56 26.01
C GLU A 25 5.81 8.04 24.83
N LYS A 26 7.12 8.07 25.06
CA LYS A 26 8.18 7.25 24.46
C LYS A 26 8.16 7.16 22.92
N LYS A 27 8.81 8.15 22.31
CA LYS A 27 9.46 8.05 20.99
C LYS A 27 10.47 6.88 21.02
N LYS A 28 10.00 5.64 20.85
CA LYS A 28 10.83 4.56 20.30
C LYS A 28 11.37 5.11 18.98
N LYS A 29 12.71 5.19 18.86
CA LYS A 29 13.41 5.57 17.63
C LYS A 29 12.71 4.90 16.45
N LYS A 30 11.95 5.69 15.70
CA LYS A 30 11.37 5.32 14.43
C LYS A 30 12.56 5.18 13.50
N GLY A 31 13.16 3.99 13.52
CA GLY A 31 14.14 3.57 12.52
C GLY A 31 13.61 4.02 11.18
N GLU A 32 14.48 4.71 10.45
CA GLU A 32 14.31 5.24 9.11
C GLU A 32 13.17 4.52 8.39
N LYS A 33 11.99 5.15 8.36
CA LYS A 33 10.93 4.73 7.42
C LYS A 33 11.39 5.21 6.05
N GLY A 34 12.50 4.65 5.55
CA GLY A 34 12.77 4.61 4.13
C GLY A 34 11.51 4.08 3.47
N ALA A 35 11.14 4.71 2.35
CA ALA A 35 9.97 4.35 1.56
C ALA A 35 9.78 2.83 1.60
N GLY A 36 8.76 2.37 2.34
CA GLY A 36 8.74 1.02 2.90
C GLY A 36 9.02 -0.01 1.82
N ASN A 37 10.15 -0.73 1.93
CA ASN A 37 10.48 -1.78 0.99
C ASN A 37 9.33 -2.81 1.04
N PRO A 38 8.54 -2.98 -0.02
CA PRO A 38 7.36 -3.83 0.00
C PRO A 38 7.73 -5.30 0.26
N LEU A 39 8.93 -5.70 -0.14
CA LEU A 39 9.45 -7.05 0.04
C LEU A 39 9.78 -7.29 1.51
N ALA A 40 10.41 -6.30 2.18
CA ALA A 40 10.68 -6.38 3.62
C ALA A 40 9.39 -6.47 4.46
N ALA A 41 8.33 -5.79 4.02
CA ALA A 41 7.01 -5.91 4.67
C ALA A 41 6.43 -7.32 4.53
N ILE A 42 6.65 -8.00 3.40
CA ILE A 42 6.21 -9.38 3.19
C ILE A 42 7.06 -10.35 4.02
N VAL A 43 8.39 -10.23 4.00
CA VAL A 43 9.30 -11.02 4.85
C VAL A 43 8.86 -10.97 6.30
N LYS A 44 8.58 -9.75 6.81
CA LYS A 44 8.10 -9.58 8.18
C LYS A 44 6.80 -10.34 8.44
N LYS A 45 5.81 -10.22 7.54
CA LYS A 45 4.54 -10.95 7.72
C LYS A 45 4.69 -12.46 7.60
N VAL A 46 5.64 -12.95 6.82
CA VAL A 46 5.97 -14.38 6.74
C VAL A 46 6.54 -14.86 8.07
N LYS A 47 7.48 -14.10 8.65
CA LYS A 47 8.00 -14.38 9.99
C LYS A 47 6.90 -14.37 11.06
N ASP A 48 6.01 -13.38 11.00
CA ASP A 48 4.86 -13.25 11.91
C ASP A 48 3.79 -14.36 11.68
N SER A 49 3.81 -15.07 10.54
CA SER A 49 2.87 -16.16 10.24
C SER A 49 3.24 -17.50 10.88
N GLY A 50 4.39 -17.58 11.57
CA GLY A 50 4.90 -18.83 12.15
C GLY A 50 5.48 -19.79 11.11
N ALA A 51 5.99 -19.26 9.99
CA ALA A 51 6.79 -20.05 9.06
C ALA A 51 8.11 -20.48 9.72
N ASP A 52 8.63 -21.65 9.35
CA ASP A 52 9.91 -22.15 9.84
C ASP A 52 11.07 -21.27 9.34
N GLU A 53 12.21 -21.35 10.04
CA GLU A 53 13.38 -20.52 9.74
C GLU A 53 13.90 -20.73 8.31
N VAL A 54 13.88 -21.97 7.81
CA VAL A 54 14.33 -22.30 6.44
C VAL A 54 13.44 -21.63 5.40
N THR A 55 12.13 -21.59 5.64
CA THR A 55 11.17 -20.87 4.78
C THR A 55 11.39 -19.36 4.84
N VAL A 56 11.62 -18.81 6.03
CA VAL A 56 11.94 -17.38 6.20
C VAL A 56 13.23 -17.01 5.44
N GLU A 57 14.28 -17.80 5.57
CA GLU A 57 15.55 -17.60 4.85
C GLU A 57 15.38 -17.63 3.33
N LYS A 58 14.58 -18.57 2.80
CA LYS A 58 14.26 -18.61 1.36
C LYS A 58 13.52 -17.35 0.91
N VAL A 59 12.57 -16.86 1.70
CA VAL A 59 11.83 -15.62 1.41
C VAL A 59 12.73 -14.39 1.48
N GLU A 60 13.69 -14.36 2.41
CA GLU A 60 14.71 -13.32 2.49
C GLU A 60 15.68 -13.35 1.31
N ALA A 61 16.09 -14.54 0.85
CA ALA A 61 16.91 -14.70 -0.34
C ALA A 61 16.17 -14.18 -1.60
N LEU A 62 14.89 -14.51 -1.74
CA LEU A 62 14.03 -13.94 -2.78
C LEU A 62 13.94 -12.40 -2.65
N ALA A 63 13.83 -11.87 -1.44
CA ALA A 63 13.78 -10.42 -1.23
C ALA A 63 15.10 -9.73 -1.63
N LYS A 64 16.25 -10.38 -1.40
CA LYS A 64 17.57 -9.91 -1.85
C LYS A 64 17.72 -9.96 -3.37
N GLU A 65 17.14 -10.97 -4.03
CA GLU A 65 17.18 -11.10 -5.49
C GLU A 65 16.25 -10.09 -6.21
N TYR A 66 15.02 -9.92 -5.70
CA TYR A 66 14.02 -9.04 -6.31
C TYR A 66 14.15 -7.58 -5.88
N GLY A 67 14.79 -7.32 -4.73
CA GLY A 67 14.98 -5.99 -4.17
C GLY A 67 15.63 -5.00 -5.15
N PRO A 68 16.84 -5.30 -5.69
CA PRO A 68 17.51 -4.44 -6.65
C PRO A 68 16.71 -4.24 -7.93
N LYS A 69 16.15 -5.33 -8.50
CA LYS A 69 15.31 -5.28 -9.72
C LYS A 69 14.12 -4.34 -9.55
N LEU A 70 13.48 -4.39 -8.39
CA LEU A 70 12.31 -3.59 -8.06
C LEU A 70 12.69 -2.13 -7.75
N ALA A 71 13.85 -1.89 -7.14
CA ALA A 71 14.39 -0.55 -6.94
C ALA A 71 14.70 0.13 -8.28
N GLU A 72 15.37 -0.58 -9.20
CA GLU A 72 15.65 -0.09 -10.56
C GLU A 72 14.36 0.23 -11.32
N ALA A 73 13.38 -0.68 -11.33
CA ALA A 73 12.09 -0.45 -11.98
C ALA A 73 11.36 0.79 -11.41
N ARG A 74 11.54 1.11 -10.12
CA ARG A 74 10.93 2.28 -9.49
C ARG A 74 11.65 3.59 -9.77
N LYS A 75 12.94 3.57 -10.13
CA LYS A 75 13.64 4.80 -10.52
C LYS A 75 12.97 5.48 -11.71
N GLY A 76 12.44 4.69 -12.66
CA GLY A 76 11.68 5.20 -13.80
C GLY A 76 10.36 5.92 -13.46
N LEU A 77 9.90 5.85 -12.21
CA LEU A 77 8.73 6.61 -11.75
C LEU A 77 9.09 8.06 -11.38
N GLY A 78 10.34 8.34 -10.99
CA GLY A 78 10.78 9.68 -10.58
C GLY A 78 9.81 10.36 -9.61
N ASP A 79 9.44 11.61 -9.92
CA ASP A 79 8.50 12.41 -9.12
C ASP A 79 7.05 11.88 -9.14
N ALA A 80 6.67 11.08 -10.15
CA ALA A 80 5.34 10.49 -10.20
C ALA A 80 5.07 9.56 -9.01
N GLN A 81 6.12 9.03 -8.37
CA GLN A 81 5.97 8.23 -7.14
C GLN A 81 5.35 9.04 -5.99
N LYS A 82 5.72 10.32 -5.85
CA LYS A 82 5.14 11.20 -4.82
C LYS A 82 3.71 11.60 -5.18
N ALA A 83 3.48 11.98 -6.44
CA ALA A 83 2.16 12.35 -6.93
C ALA A 83 1.15 11.19 -6.77
N MET A 84 1.56 9.96 -7.07
CA MET A 84 0.73 8.76 -6.82
C MET A 84 0.45 8.56 -5.33
N ALA A 85 1.43 8.81 -4.45
CA ALA A 85 1.25 8.66 -3.01
C ALA A 85 0.27 9.69 -2.44
N GLU A 86 0.30 10.93 -2.94
CA GLU A 86 -0.62 12.00 -2.56
C GLU A 86 -2.04 11.75 -3.09
N ALA A 87 -2.16 11.42 -4.39
CA ALA A 87 -3.43 11.02 -4.99
C ALA A 87 -4.06 9.85 -4.24
N ARG A 88 -3.25 8.88 -3.81
CA ARG A 88 -3.71 7.73 -3.01
C ARG A 88 -4.19 8.14 -1.63
N LYS A 89 -3.52 9.07 -0.96
CA LYS A 89 -3.96 9.59 0.34
C LYS A 89 -5.27 10.35 0.21
N ALA A 90 -5.41 11.20 -0.80
CA ALA A 90 -6.64 11.94 -1.07
C ALA A 90 -7.80 10.97 -1.36
N ALA A 91 -7.62 10.04 -2.31
CA ALA A 91 -8.63 9.04 -2.62
C ALA A 91 -9.02 8.15 -1.41
N ALA A 92 -8.06 7.81 -0.55
CA ALA A 92 -8.34 7.07 0.68
C ALA A 92 -9.09 7.91 1.73
N ALA A 93 -8.79 9.22 1.83
CA ALA A 93 -9.52 10.15 2.68
C ALA A 93 -10.98 10.32 2.20
N ASP A 94 -11.22 10.25 0.89
CA ASP A 94 -12.55 10.20 0.28
C ASP A 94 -13.26 8.83 0.46
N GLY A 95 -12.67 7.91 1.22
CA GLY A 95 -13.23 6.60 1.48
C GLY A 95 -13.13 5.60 0.32
N LYS A 96 -12.47 5.96 -0.79
CA LYS A 96 -12.28 5.05 -1.93
C LYS A 96 -11.37 3.89 -1.53
N LYS A 97 -11.72 2.68 -1.99
CA LYS A 97 -10.99 1.44 -1.65
C LYS A 97 -10.83 0.57 -2.89
N GLY A 98 -9.88 -0.37 -2.83
CA GLY A 98 -9.68 -1.36 -3.89
C GLY A 98 -9.49 -0.74 -5.27
N LYS A 99 -10.34 -1.14 -6.22
CA LYS A 99 -10.28 -0.67 -7.62
C LYS A 99 -10.65 0.80 -7.76
N ASP A 100 -11.58 1.31 -6.96
CA ASP A 100 -12.00 2.73 -7.03
C ASP A 100 -10.88 3.66 -6.59
N LEU A 101 -10.09 3.25 -5.59
CA LEU A 101 -8.88 3.97 -5.21
C LEU A 101 -7.86 3.95 -6.34
N GLN A 102 -7.65 2.79 -6.98
CA GLN A 102 -6.67 2.68 -8.06
C GLN A 102 -7.06 3.55 -9.26
N ALA A 103 -8.32 3.51 -9.68
CA ALA A 103 -8.84 4.35 -10.75
C ALA A 103 -8.73 5.85 -10.39
N ALA A 104 -9.00 6.22 -9.13
CA ALA A 104 -8.84 7.60 -8.67
C ALA A 104 -7.38 8.06 -8.68
N VAL A 105 -6.43 7.18 -8.34
CA VAL A 105 -5.00 7.48 -8.44
C VAL A 105 -4.62 7.64 -9.91
N GLU A 106 -4.94 6.68 -10.77
CA GLU A 106 -4.64 6.71 -12.20
C GLU A 106 -5.24 7.94 -12.89
N ALA A 107 -6.45 8.36 -12.53
CA ALA A 107 -7.07 9.58 -13.05
C ALA A 107 -6.42 10.87 -12.51
N ALA A 108 -5.87 10.84 -11.29
CA ALA A 108 -5.23 11.99 -10.66
C ALA A 108 -3.76 12.18 -11.07
N VAL A 109 -3.07 11.11 -11.48
CA VAL A 109 -1.71 11.18 -12.02
C VAL A 109 -1.70 10.92 -13.52
N ASN A 110 -1.43 11.98 -14.28
CA ASN A 110 -1.11 11.88 -15.71
C ASN A 110 0.31 11.34 -15.90
N LEU A 111 0.45 10.00 -15.87
CA LEU A 111 1.73 9.34 -16.07
C LEU A 111 2.17 9.40 -17.55
N THR A 112 3.46 9.64 -17.78
CA THR A 112 4.07 9.44 -19.11
C THR A 112 4.13 7.95 -19.46
N ASP A 113 4.32 7.61 -20.73
CA ASP A 113 4.38 6.20 -21.14
C ASP A 113 5.58 5.46 -20.54
N GLU A 114 6.70 6.15 -20.34
CA GLU A 114 7.86 5.63 -19.62
C GLU A 114 7.54 5.34 -18.14
N GLN A 115 6.80 6.24 -17.47
CA GLN A 115 6.36 6.05 -16.09
C GLN A 115 5.33 4.93 -15.96
N LYS A 116 4.43 4.77 -16.94
CA LYS A 116 3.50 3.63 -16.99
C LYS A 116 4.24 2.31 -17.17
N ALA A 117 5.25 2.27 -18.04
CA ALA A 117 6.08 1.08 -18.24
C ALA A 117 6.88 0.73 -16.96
N ALA A 118 7.46 1.73 -16.30
CA ALA A 118 8.14 1.57 -15.02
C ALA A 118 7.19 1.06 -13.91
N LEU A 119 5.97 1.60 -13.85
CA LEU A 119 4.92 1.15 -12.93
C LEU A 119 4.54 -0.30 -13.19
N ALA A 120 4.28 -0.66 -14.46
CA ALA A 120 3.91 -2.01 -14.87
C ALA A 120 5.02 -3.02 -14.53
N SER A 121 6.27 -2.68 -14.83
CA SER A 121 7.45 -3.51 -14.51
C SER A 121 7.60 -3.72 -13.00
N SER A 122 7.48 -2.64 -12.21
CA SER A 122 7.52 -2.74 -10.74
C SER A 122 6.41 -3.62 -10.18
N GLN A 123 5.19 -3.50 -10.72
CA GLN A 123 4.05 -4.34 -10.32
C GLN A 123 4.25 -5.81 -10.71
N GLU A 124 4.79 -6.08 -11.89
CA GLU A 124 5.05 -7.44 -12.35
C GLU A 124 6.12 -8.12 -11.48
N LEU A 125 7.22 -7.42 -11.19
CA LEU A 125 8.26 -7.92 -10.29
C LEU A 125 7.71 -8.21 -8.89
N GLN A 126 6.85 -7.33 -8.37
CA GLN A 126 6.20 -7.56 -7.08
C GLN A 126 5.26 -8.77 -7.13
N LYS A 127 4.48 -8.94 -8.21
CA LYS A 127 3.61 -10.12 -8.41
C LYS A 127 4.42 -11.41 -8.46
N LYS A 128 5.51 -11.43 -9.24
CA LYS A 128 6.43 -12.58 -9.34
C LYS A 128 7.03 -12.94 -7.98
N PHE A 129 7.51 -11.95 -7.23
CA PHE A 129 7.98 -12.14 -5.86
C PHE A 129 6.87 -12.74 -4.97
N THR A 130 5.67 -12.14 -4.93
CA THR A 130 4.58 -12.65 -4.09
C THR A 130 4.15 -14.07 -4.48
N ALA A 131 4.15 -14.40 -5.77
CA ALA A 131 3.82 -15.74 -6.24
C ALA A 131 4.90 -16.77 -5.87
N ALA A 132 6.18 -16.39 -5.92
CA ALA A 132 7.28 -17.24 -5.46
C ALA A 132 7.19 -17.49 -3.95
N VAL A 133 6.92 -16.45 -3.16
CA VAL A 133 6.71 -16.58 -1.70
C VAL A 133 5.49 -17.45 -1.39
N ALA A 134 4.38 -17.29 -2.11
CA ALA A 134 3.16 -18.08 -1.90
C ALA A 134 3.37 -19.58 -2.11
N LYS A 135 4.27 -19.98 -3.01
CA LYS A 135 4.61 -21.39 -3.26
C LYS A 135 5.42 -22.02 -2.12
N LEU A 136 6.05 -21.20 -1.28
CA LEU A 136 6.84 -21.65 -0.13
C LEU A 136 6.02 -21.75 1.16
N LEU A 137 4.80 -21.21 1.18
CA LEU A 137 3.97 -21.11 2.38
C LEU A 137 2.77 -22.05 2.30
N THR A 138 2.33 -22.53 3.46
CA THR A 138 1.02 -23.17 3.57
C THR A 138 -0.09 -22.16 3.21
N PRO A 139 -1.29 -22.62 2.80
CA PRO A 139 -2.40 -21.72 2.48
C PRO A 139 -2.79 -20.75 3.61
N GLU A 140 -2.64 -21.19 4.86
CA GLU A 140 -2.93 -20.38 6.04
C GLU A 140 -1.86 -19.32 6.29
N GLN A 141 -0.57 -19.68 6.19
CA GLN A 141 0.55 -18.74 6.28
C GLN A 141 0.54 -17.75 5.12
N ALA A 142 0.24 -18.20 3.90
CA ALA A 142 0.13 -17.34 2.73
C ALA A 142 -1.01 -16.32 2.87
N LYS A 143 -2.13 -16.70 3.50
CA LYS A 143 -3.21 -15.77 3.86
C LYS A 143 -2.78 -14.78 4.94
N ALA A 144 -2.14 -15.25 6.01
CA ALA A 144 -1.62 -14.38 7.08
C ALA A 144 -0.59 -13.37 6.55
N ALA A 145 0.28 -13.81 5.63
CA ALA A 145 1.26 -12.98 4.95
C ALA A 145 0.66 -12.06 3.88
N GLY A 146 -0.60 -12.27 3.49
CA GLY A 146 -1.28 -11.50 2.45
C GLY A 146 -0.74 -11.76 1.03
N VAL A 147 -0.17 -12.94 0.80
CA VAL A 147 0.42 -13.38 -0.49
C VAL A 147 -0.31 -14.57 -1.12
N ALA A 148 -1.41 -15.02 -0.53
CA ALA A 148 -2.17 -16.17 -1.02
C ALA A 148 -2.44 -16.11 -2.53
N ALA A 149 -2.06 -17.19 -3.24
CA ALA A 149 -2.28 -17.34 -4.66
C ALA A 149 -3.79 -17.54 -4.93
N GLY A 150 -4.40 -16.58 -5.64
CA GLY A 150 -5.79 -16.66 -6.09
C GLY A 150 -6.72 -15.59 -5.51
N LYS A 151 -7.74 -15.23 -6.29
CA LYS A 151 -8.74 -14.16 -6.12
C LYS A 151 -9.70 -14.37 -4.92
N GLY A 152 -9.23 -14.89 -3.78
CA GLY A 152 -10.07 -15.39 -2.69
C GLY A 152 -9.62 -15.07 -1.26
N ALA A 153 -8.48 -14.40 -1.05
CA ALA A 153 -7.98 -14.10 0.30
C ALA A 153 -8.73 -12.95 1.03
N GLY A 154 -9.81 -12.40 0.45
CA GLY A 154 -10.60 -11.30 1.01
C GLY A 154 -12.02 -11.65 1.46
N LYS A 155 -12.50 -12.90 1.34
CA LYS A 155 -13.90 -13.26 1.64
C LYS A 155 -14.17 -13.77 3.07
N LYS A 156 -13.30 -13.50 4.05
CA LYS A 156 -13.58 -13.82 5.47
C LYS A 156 -13.25 -12.65 6.42
N LYS A 157 -14.10 -11.62 6.42
CA LYS A 157 -14.57 -10.91 7.63
C LYS A 157 -15.68 -9.90 7.28
N LYS A 158 -16.82 -10.42 6.82
CA LYS A 158 -18.12 -9.84 7.15
C LYS A 158 -18.92 -10.98 7.79
N LYS A 159 -18.61 -11.25 9.06
CA LYS A 159 -19.53 -11.98 9.93
C LYS A 159 -20.65 -10.98 10.21
N THR A 160 -21.84 -11.33 9.74
CA THR A 160 -23.12 -11.02 10.36
C THR A 160 -23.04 -11.32 11.87
N ASP A 161 -23.47 -10.34 12.67
CA ASP A 161 -23.84 -10.30 14.10
C ASP A 161 -23.66 -8.80 14.42
N GLU A 162 -24.66 -7.95 14.60
CA GLU A 162 -26.00 -8.09 15.19
C GLU A 162 -26.90 -6.99 14.58
#